data_AF-A0A0D9NR48-F1
#
_entry.id   AF-A0A0D9NR48-F1
#
_cell.length_a   1.000
_cell.length_b   1.000
_cell.length_c   1.000
_cell.angle_alpha   90.00
_cell.angle_beta   90.00
_cell.angle_gamma   90.00
#
_symmetry.space_group_name_H-M   'P 1'
#
loop_
_entity.id
_entity.type
_entity.pdbx_description
1 polymer ?
#
loop_
_entity_poly.entity_id
_entity_poly.type
_entity_poly.pdbx_seq_one_letter_code
_entity_poly.pdbx_strand_id
1 'polypeptide(L)'
;MAAAPDTCVARDTRHMYSPVGEMASFPRSSIHSRFIAGFVRQTSGHLVHCFGPFPTRITPVWPQIRDHVLREECRLRNRLSQTSLPVKHAPETADSLERVPPSHEYVVFEMPRLADEQVIGLVLAPDSSPTPQSLELDMFFADLVLRGLRVDINTHAGHLGDADADMAADAIVHLFDTSLRYVGKHDKWLRGGRDVFRQQVRSFTSRGARVEFCLPAFPCKSSSTEKVLSQSPDRGEYVALSNLQRFLQDVEDVYGPGAKLWIISDGHVFSDCIGVDDGVVDQYGEELQAMNGTIAHRLGGKDRIGFRSLPELFDYDGLVGASELPLVTGYPPLKPRLIGTKTTAKAELCRRILDMGFRPGDAEPMEDLIARDPALLALYRGFSKFMLEDLATNQYTRHLSRSQLRKKASEVAKEMMQRNQAYSNLVEMMFPHHVRLSIHAHDNAGPKFGIKMLGKHVIPTDVIPPTGEALDCCDHLHIPTPWHNCMVEIDGRLGLYTTKASAVWPAVRSGDATWVTGGECGSYVYFKKMESVA
;
A
#
# COMPACT_ATOMS: atom_id res chain seq x y z
N MET A 1 23.09 53.05 -53.44
CA MET A 1 24.41 53.13 -52.79
C MET A 1 24.29 52.61 -51.38
N ALA A 2 24.97 51.49 -51.13
CA ALA A 2 25.48 50.92 -49.87
C ALA A 2 24.77 51.19 -48.53
N ALA A 3 24.39 50.12 -47.84
CA ALA A 3 25.09 49.64 -46.64
C ALA A 3 24.53 48.28 -46.18
N ALA A 4 25.42 47.30 -45.97
CA ALA A 4 25.13 46.02 -45.30
C ALA A 4 25.46 46.14 -43.80
N PRO A 5 24.85 45.30 -42.96
CA PRO A 5 25.56 44.64 -41.86
C PRO A 5 25.11 43.17 -41.72
N ASP A 6 25.78 42.25 -41.05
CA ASP A 6 27.10 42.17 -40.44
C ASP A 6 27.39 40.67 -40.28
N THR A 7 28.65 40.30 -40.48
CA THR A 7 29.14 38.92 -40.45
C THR A 7 29.28 38.37 -39.04
N CYS A 8 28.90 37.09 -38.94
CA CYS A 8 29.14 36.13 -37.89
C CYS A 8 30.58 36.13 -37.34
N VAL A 9 30.75 36.20 -36.01
CA VAL A 9 31.92 35.68 -35.30
C VAL A 9 31.45 34.98 -34.03
N ALA A 10 31.46 33.65 -34.07
CA ALA A 10 31.27 32.78 -32.92
C ALA A 10 32.45 32.93 -31.95
N ARG A 11 32.16 33.24 -30.68
CA ARG A 11 33.12 33.07 -29.57
C ARG A 11 32.83 31.75 -28.88
N ASP A 12 33.67 30.78 -29.22
CA ASP A 12 33.81 29.47 -28.57
C ASP A 12 34.26 29.69 -27.12
N THR A 13 33.37 29.42 -26.16
CA THR A 13 33.71 29.31 -24.73
C THR A 13 33.55 27.86 -24.32
N ARG A 14 34.59 27.07 -24.59
CA ARG A 14 34.78 25.75 -24.00
C ARG A 14 35.08 25.92 -22.51
N HIS A 15 34.07 25.73 -21.67
CA HIS A 15 34.28 25.32 -20.30
C HIS A 15 33.79 23.89 -20.10
N MET A 16 34.79 23.02 -19.91
CA MET A 16 34.80 21.75 -19.19
C MET A 16 33.45 21.24 -18.67
N TYR A 17 32.77 20.44 -19.48
CA TYR A 17 32.01 19.31 -18.96
C TYR A 17 32.92 18.08 -19.04
N SER A 18 33.36 17.59 -17.88
CA SER A 18 33.80 16.20 -17.79
C SER A 18 32.65 15.30 -18.23
N PRO A 19 32.91 14.22 -18.97
CA PRO A 19 31.85 13.27 -19.30
C PRO A 19 31.35 12.67 -17.99
N VAL A 20 30.08 12.92 -17.68
CA VAL A 20 29.33 12.18 -16.68
C VAL A 20 29.54 10.70 -17.01
N GLY A 21 30.07 9.93 -16.05
CA GLY A 21 30.26 8.49 -16.22
C GLY A 21 28.97 7.83 -16.70
N GLU A 22 29.10 6.76 -17.48
CA GLU A 22 27.96 5.97 -17.95
C GLU A 22 26.96 5.75 -16.79
N MET A 23 25.74 6.29 -16.94
CA MET A 23 24.69 6.05 -15.95
C MET A 23 24.40 4.54 -15.89
N ALA A 24 24.32 4.00 -14.68
CA ALA A 24 24.07 2.58 -14.48
C ALA A 24 22.72 2.17 -15.10
N SER A 25 22.71 1.05 -15.83
CA SER A 25 21.48 0.44 -16.35
C SER A 25 20.75 -0.33 -15.26
N PHE A 26 19.42 -0.27 -15.26
CA PHE A 26 18.60 -0.95 -14.25
C PHE A 26 18.79 -2.47 -14.26
N PRO A 27 18.74 -3.13 -13.09
CA PRO A 27 18.74 -4.58 -13.02
C PRO A 27 17.52 -5.16 -13.76
N ARG A 28 17.70 -6.31 -14.41
CA ARG A 28 16.65 -6.97 -15.21
C ARG A 28 15.53 -7.58 -14.37
N SER A 29 15.81 -7.87 -13.09
CA SER A 29 14.85 -8.46 -12.17
C SER A 29 14.92 -7.76 -10.80
N SER A 30 13.76 -7.49 -10.22
CA SER A 30 13.64 -6.87 -8.90
C SER A 30 13.76 -7.93 -7.79
N ILE A 31 14.12 -7.53 -6.57
CA ILE A 31 14.20 -8.46 -5.42
C ILE A 31 12.89 -9.21 -5.22
N HIS A 32 11.75 -8.53 -5.38
CA HIS A 32 10.44 -9.14 -5.25
C HIS A 32 10.19 -10.21 -6.31
N SER A 33 10.57 -9.94 -7.57
CA SER A 33 10.36 -10.91 -8.66
C SER A 33 11.12 -12.23 -8.46
N ARG A 34 12.21 -12.19 -7.68
CA ARG A 34 13.02 -13.36 -7.32
C ARG A 34 12.71 -13.90 -5.93
N PHE A 35 11.77 -13.31 -5.18
CA PHE A 35 11.47 -13.73 -3.81
C PHE A 35 10.81 -15.11 -3.78
N ILE A 36 11.46 -16.07 -3.13
CA ILE A 36 10.96 -17.46 -3.01
C ILE A 36 10.26 -17.67 -1.68
N ALA A 37 10.93 -17.32 -0.58
CA ALA A 37 10.39 -17.43 0.76
C ALA A 37 11.15 -16.56 1.75
N GLY A 38 10.47 -16.13 2.81
CA GLY A 38 11.11 -15.65 4.02
C GLY A 38 11.13 -16.75 5.08
N PHE A 39 12.03 -16.63 6.06
CA PHE A 39 12.10 -17.59 7.15
C PHE A 39 12.52 -16.95 8.47
N VAL A 40 12.23 -17.69 9.54
CA VAL A 40 12.76 -17.46 10.88
C VAL A 40 13.37 -18.76 11.37
N ARG A 41 14.62 -18.71 11.85
CA ARG A 41 15.33 -19.84 12.44
C ARG A 41 15.92 -19.47 13.79
N GLN A 42 16.23 -20.47 14.60
CA GLN A 42 17.05 -20.28 15.79
C GLN A 42 18.54 -20.15 15.41
N THR A 43 19.34 -19.61 16.32
CA THR A 43 20.81 -19.60 16.21
C THR A 43 21.40 -21.00 16.01
N SER A 44 20.74 -22.05 16.52
CA SER A 44 21.06 -23.47 16.30
C SER A 44 20.91 -23.95 14.84
N GLY A 45 20.27 -23.17 13.98
CA GLY A 45 19.92 -23.54 12.60
C GLY A 45 18.58 -24.26 12.45
N HIS A 46 17.84 -24.48 13.53
CA HIS A 46 16.48 -25.03 13.45
C HIS A 46 15.51 -24.02 12.80
N LEU A 47 14.85 -24.44 11.72
CA LEU A 47 13.81 -23.64 11.05
C LEU A 47 12.57 -23.59 11.91
N VAL A 48 12.20 -22.40 12.37
CA VAL A 48 11.00 -22.20 13.20
C VAL A 48 9.79 -21.86 12.33
N HIS A 49 10.01 -21.04 11.30
CA HIS A 49 8.94 -20.58 10.45
C HIS A 49 9.42 -20.32 9.01
N CYS A 50 8.57 -20.57 8.03
CA CYS A 50 8.81 -20.27 6.62
C CYS A 50 7.52 -19.74 5.99
N PHE A 51 7.62 -18.65 5.24
CA PHE A 51 6.49 -17.91 4.68
C PHE A 51 6.83 -17.33 3.31
N GLY A 52 5.87 -16.70 2.64
CA GLY A 52 6.03 -16.13 1.31
C GLY A 52 5.34 -16.98 0.23
N PRO A 53 5.68 -16.79 -1.05
CA PRO A 53 4.96 -17.42 -2.14
C PRO A 53 5.22 -18.93 -2.25
N PHE A 54 6.43 -19.40 -1.89
CA PHE A 54 6.82 -20.80 -2.09
C PHE A 54 7.49 -21.46 -0.86
N PRO A 55 6.90 -21.41 0.35
CA PRO A 55 7.50 -21.97 1.56
C PRO A 55 7.67 -23.50 1.50
N THR A 56 6.81 -24.18 0.73
CA THR A 56 6.85 -25.63 0.48
C THR A 56 8.07 -26.05 -0.36
N ARG A 57 8.68 -25.13 -1.12
CA ARG A 57 9.94 -25.40 -1.84
C ARG A 57 11.15 -25.37 -0.91
N ILE A 58 11.09 -24.59 0.18
CA ILE A 58 12.23 -24.38 1.08
C ILE A 58 12.22 -25.34 2.25
N THR A 59 11.06 -25.59 2.85
CA THR A 59 10.94 -26.41 4.07
C THR A 59 11.57 -27.82 3.92
N PRO A 60 11.33 -28.58 2.84
CA PRO A 60 11.89 -29.94 2.68
C PRO A 60 13.42 -29.96 2.48
N VAL A 61 13.97 -28.91 1.87
CA VAL A 61 15.40 -28.80 1.56
C VAL A 61 16.19 -27.99 2.59
N TRP A 62 15.51 -27.48 3.62
CA TRP A 62 16.13 -26.69 4.68
C TRP A 62 17.38 -27.32 5.29
N PRO A 63 17.48 -28.65 5.55
CA PRO A 63 18.71 -29.23 6.07
C PRO A 63 19.94 -28.94 5.20
N GLN A 64 19.80 -28.89 3.88
CA GLN A 64 20.89 -28.53 2.95
C GLN A 64 21.28 -27.06 3.09
N ILE A 65 20.28 -26.17 3.23
CA ILE A 65 20.50 -24.73 3.44
C ILE A 65 21.18 -24.47 4.77
N ARG A 66 20.62 -25.04 5.85
CA ARG A 66 21.14 -24.96 7.22
C ARG A 66 22.61 -25.33 7.30
N ASP A 67 22.99 -26.45 6.68
CA ASP A 67 24.37 -26.94 6.75
C ASP A 67 25.37 -26.00 6.07
N HIS A 68 24.95 -25.19 5.09
CA HIS A 68 25.80 -24.16 4.48
C HIS A 68 25.86 -22.90 5.35
N VAL A 69 24.70 -22.38 5.77
CA VAL A 69 24.65 -21.12 6.56
C VAL A 69 25.29 -21.25 7.94
N LEU A 70 25.39 -22.46 8.51
CA LEU A 70 26.11 -22.70 9.77
C LEU A 70 27.62 -22.91 9.58
N ARG A 71 28.09 -23.30 8.38
CA ARG A 71 29.53 -23.55 8.10
C ARG A 71 30.28 -22.26 7.79
N GLU A 72 29.63 -21.32 7.12
CA GLU A 72 30.16 -19.97 6.99
C GLU A 72 30.08 -19.35 8.39
N GLU A 73 31.21 -19.29 9.11
CA GLU A 73 31.28 -18.74 10.47
C GLU A 73 30.48 -17.44 10.55
N CYS A 74 29.27 -17.53 11.10
CA CYS A 74 28.36 -16.41 11.10
C CYS A 74 28.98 -15.34 11.99
N ARG A 75 29.51 -14.29 11.35
CA ARG A 75 29.95 -13.05 11.98
C ARG A 75 28.71 -12.32 12.50
N LEU A 76 28.01 -12.91 13.47
CA LEU A 76 26.77 -12.47 14.13
C LEU A 76 26.93 -11.15 14.91
N ARG A 77 27.96 -10.35 14.60
CA ARG A 77 28.07 -8.95 15.03
C ARG A 77 27.41 -8.07 13.97
N ASN A 78 26.10 -7.88 14.11
CA ASN A 78 25.31 -6.78 13.50
C ASN A 78 25.36 -6.64 11.96
N ARG A 79 25.60 -7.70 11.18
CA ARG A 79 25.64 -7.59 9.71
C ARG A 79 24.76 -8.61 9.02
N LEU A 80 24.13 -8.15 7.94
CA LEU A 80 23.51 -8.98 6.91
C LEU A 80 24.56 -9.92 6.30
N SER A 81 24.26 -11.21 6.21
CA SER A 81 25.05 -12.18 5.44
C SER A 81 24.34 -12.55 4.15
N GLN A 82 25.12 -12.97 3.16
CA GLN A 82 24.64 -13.51 1.89
C GLN A 82 25.41 -14.80 1.59
N THR A 83 24.68 -15.86 1.26
CA THR A 83 25.24 -17.15 0.86
C THR A 83 24.51 -17.65 -0.39
N SER A 84 25.24 -17.95 -1.46
CA SER A 84 24.70 -18.61 -2.65
C SER A 84 24.98 -20.10 -2.58
N LEU A 85 23.97 -20.95 -2.79
CA LEU A 85 24.14 -22.39 -2.72
C LEU A 85 23.27 -23.18 -3.71
N PRO A 86 23.82 -24.25 -4.32
CA PRO A 86 23.01 -25.21 -5.06
C PRO A 86 22.30 -26.16 -4.08
N VAL A 87 20.99 -26.35 -4.30
CA VAL A 87 20.14 -27.23 -3.51
C VAL A 87 19.52 -28.29 -4.40
N LYS A 88 19.58 -29.55 -3.95
CA LYS A 88 18.99 -30.68 -4.66
C LYS A 88 17.56 -30.91 -4.19
N HIS A 89 16.63 -30.95 -5.12
CA HIS A 89 15.23 -31.30 -4.87
C HIS A 89 14.98 -32.77 -5.13
N ALA A 90 14.06 -33.36 -4.37
CA ALA A 90 13.61 -34.72 -4.65
C ALA A 90 12.91 -34.75 -6.01
N PRO A 91 12.99 -35.85 -6.77
CA PRO A 91 12.27 -35.97 -8.04
C PRO A 91 10.77 -35.84 -7.80
N GLU A 92 10.16 -34.84 -8.42
CA GLU A 92 8.74 -34.53 -8.26
C GLU A 92 7.85 -35.58 -8.93
N THR A 93 6.70 -35.86 -8.32
CA THR A 93 5.61 -36.59 -8.97
C THR A 93 4.96 -35.71 -10.03
N ALA A 94 4.49 -36.31 -11.14
CA ALA A 94 3.94 -35.59 -12.30
C ALA A 94 2.77 -34.63 -12.00
N ASP A 95 2.12 -34.76 -10.83
CA ASP A 95 0.99 -33.94 -10.35
C ASP A 95 1.40 -32.66 -9.59
N SER A 96 2.70 -32.37 -9.46
CA SER A 96 3.19 -31.17 -8.79
C SER A 96 2.91 -29.94 -9.66
N LEU A 97 2.05 -29.03 -9.20
CA LEU A 97 1.68 -27.79 -9.92
C LEU A 97 2.86 -26.84 -10.16
N GLU A 98 3.99 -27.05 -9.48
CA GLU A 98 5.16 -26.19 -9.51
C GLU A 98 6.43 -27.01 -9.80
N ARG A 99 6.83 -27.10 -11.07
CA ARG A 99 8.04 -27.83 -11.46
C ARG A 99 9.31 -27.11 -11.02
N VAL A 100 10.00 -27.66 -10.02
CA VAL A 100 11.33 -27.20 -9.61
C VAL A 100 12.39 -28.07 -10.30
N PRO A 101 13.42 -27.49 -10.92
CA PRO A 101 14.50 -28.29 -11.49
C PRO A 101 15.20 -29.13 -10.40
N PRO A 102 15.74 -30.33 -10.75
CA PRO A 102 16.32 -31.26 -9.77
C PRO A 102 17.48 -30.68 -8.95
N SER A 103 18.18 -29.70 -9.51
CA SER A 103 19.15 -28.86 -8.82
C SER A 103 18.79 -27.41 -9.10
N HIS A 104 18.60 -26.63 -8.04
CA HIS A 104 18.27 -25.21 -8.14
C HIS A 104 19.20 -24.42 -7.23
N GLU A 105 19.76 -23.33 -7.72
CA GLU A 105 20.57 -22.42 -6.91
C GLU A 105 19.65 -21.46 -6.16
N TYR A 106 19.97 -21.17 -4.90
CA TYR A 106 19.30 -20.15 -4.10
C TYR A 106 20.33 -19.16 -3.55
N VAL A 107 19.91 -17.90 -3.43
CA VAL A 107 20.65 -16.86 -2.71
C VAL A 107 19.93 -16.62 -1.39
N VAL A 108 20.63 -16.83 -0.28
CA VAL A 108 20.08 -16.75 1.07
C VAL A 108 20.69 -15.56 1.80
N PHE A 109 19.82 -14.71 2.33
CA PHE A 109 20.19 -13.55 3.14
C PHE A 109 19.78 -13.77 4.60
N GLU A 110 20.65 -13.48 5.56
CA GLU A 110 20.35 -13.65 6.98
C GLU A 110 20.66 -12.38 7.80
N MET A 111 19.77 -12.07 8.74
CA MET A 111 19.94 -10.98 9.69
C MET A 111 19.59 -11.44 11.11
N PRO A 112 20.50 -11.31 12.09
CA PRO A 112 20.24 -11.71 13.46
C PRO A 112 19.26 -10.74 14.16
N ARG A 113 18.29 -11.30 14.89
CA ARG A 113 17.45 -10.59 15.87
C ARG A 113 17.99 -10.89 17.26
N LEU A 114 18.91 -10.03 17.72
CA LEU A 114 19.64 -10.22 18.99
C LEU A 114 18.72 -10.31 20.22
N ALA A 115 17.51 -9.75 20.15
CA ALA A 115 16.56 -9.79 21.26
C ALA A 115 15.97 -11.19 21.52
N ASP A 116 15.87 -12.05 20.49
CA ASP A 116 15.05 -13.27 20.52
C ASP A 116 15.85 -14.57 20.28
N GLU A 117 17.18 -14.52 20.20
CA GLU A 117 18.03 -15.64 19.72
C GLU A 117 17.56 -16.22 18.36
N GLN A 118 16.94 -15.36 17.55
CA GLN A 118 16.39 -15.71 16.24
C GLN A 118 17.22 -15.07 15.13
N VAL A 119 17.17 -15.68 13.96
CA VAL A 119 17.70 -15.16 12.71
C VAL A 119 16.55 -15.14 11.72
N ILE A 120 16.32 -13.98 11.11
CA ILE A 120 15.38 -13.82 10.00
C ILE A 120 16.15 -13.89 8.69
N GLY A 121 15.51 -14.36 7.64
CA GLY A 121 16.16 -14.39 6.34
C GLY A 121 15.21 -14.42 5.16
N LEU A 122 15.80 -14.18 4.00
CA LEU A 122 15.15 -14.23 2.69
C LEU A 122 15.86 -15.27 1.84
N VAL A 123 15.07 -16.02 1.08
CA VAL A 123 15.54 -16.90 0.01
C VAL A 123 15.08 -16.32 -1.32
N LEU A 124 16.05 -16.03 -2.18
CA LEU A 124 15.83 -15.54 -3.53
C LEU A 124 16.27 -16.58 -4.57
N ALA A 125 15.62 -16.56 -5.73
CA ALA A 125 16.20 -17.10 -6.95
C ALA A 125 17.44 -16.26 -7.34
N PRO A 126 18.44 -16.88 -7.98
CA PRO A 126 19.62 -16.17 -8.46
C PRO A 126 19.24 -15.17 -9.55
N ASP A 127 20.01 -14.09 -9.66
CA ASP A 127 19.95 -13.25 -10.85
C ASP A 127 20.45 -14.06 -12.06
N SER A 128 19.69 -14.01 -13.16
CA SER A 128 20.07 -14.62 -14.44
C SER A 128 21.38 -14.07 -15.02
N SER A 129 21.76 -12.84 -14.67
CA SER A 129 22.97 -12.18 -15.17
C SER A 129 23.58 -11.26 -14.11
N PRO A 130 24.22 -11.81 -13.07
CA PRO A 130 24.71 -11.02 -11.94
C PRO A 130 25.88 -10.14 -12.36
N THR A 131 25.77 -8.84 -12.05
CA THR A 131 26.86 -7.84 -12.09
C THR A 131 27.24 -7.42 -10.67
N PRO A 132 28.45 -6.88 -10.45
CA PRO A 132 28.82 -6.34 -9.13
C PRO A 132 27.79 -5.36 -8.55
N GLN A 133 27.24 -4.48 -9.39
CA GLN A 133 26.21 -3.53 -9.00
C GLN A 133 24.88 -4.21 -8.63
N SER A 134 24.47 -5.25 -9.37
CA SER A 134 23.26 -6.01 -9.03
C SER A 134 23.37 -6.73 -7.68
N LEU A 135 24.58 -7.21 -7.33
CA LEU A 135 24.83 -7.86 -6.05
C LEU A 135 24.80 -6.87 -4.89
N GLU A 136 25.35 -5.66 -5.08
CA GLU A 136 25.23 -4.57 -4.10
C GLU A 136 23.78 -4.14 -3.89
N LEU A 137 22.99 -4.05 -4.97
CA LEU A 137 21.56 -3.78 -4.89
C LEU A 137 20.80 -4.87 -4.14
N ASP A 138 21.13 -6.14 -4.37
CA ASP A 138 20.53 -7.25 -3.63
C ASP A 138 20.81 -7.17 -2.13
N MET A 139 22.05 -6.84 -1.75
CA MET A 139 22.41 -6.60 -0.35
C MET A 139 21.61 -5.44 0.25
N PHE A 140 21.50 -4.33 -0.46
CA PHE A 140 20.71 -3.17 -0.03
C PHE A 140 19.24 -3.52 0.18
N PHE A 141 18.60 -4.17 -0.82
CA PHE A 141 17.19 -4.51 -0.72
C PHE A 141 16.91 -5.60 0.30
N ALA A 142 17.80 -6.58 0.45
CA ALA A 142 17.68 -7.60 1.48
C ALA A 142 17.78 -6.99 2.89
N ASP A 143 18.72 -6.06 3.12
CA ASP A 143 18.83 -5.33 4.39
C ASP A 143 17.56 -4.52 4.67
N LEU A 144 17.10 -3.74 3.67
CA LEU A 144 15.89 -2.93 3.74
C LEU A 144 14.65 -3.77 4.12
N VAL A 145 14.43 -4.89 3.41
CA VAL A 145 13.29 -5.78 3.65
C VAL A 145 13.40 -6.42 5.03
N LEU A 146 14.58 -6.95 5.40
CA LEU A 146 14.76 -7.65 6.68
C LEU A 146 14.62 -6.73 7.89
N ARG A 147 15.07 -5.48 7.81
CA ARG A 147 14.83 -4.46 8.86
C ARG A 147 13.36 -4.07 8.96
N GLY A 148 12.68 -3.97 7.82
CA GLY A 148 11.25 -3.66 7.74
C GLY A 148 10.32 -4.83 8.11
N LEU A 149 10.83 -6.07 8.10
CA LEU A 149 10.03 -7.29 8.23
C LEU A 149 9.30 -7.38 9.57
N ARG A 150 7.97 -7.36 9.53
CA ARG A 150 7.07 -7.53 10.68
C ARG A 150 6.57 -8.97 10.74
N VAL A 151 7.40 -9.81 11.34
CA VAL A 151 7.11 -11.21 11.64
C VAL A 151 7.29 -11.42 13.13
N ASP A 152 6.21 -11.76 13.80
CA ASP A 152 6.23 -12.27 15.16
C ASP A 152 5.78 -13.73 15.12
N ILE A 153 6.64 -14.62 15.62
CA ILE A 153 6.42 -16.06 15.71
C ILE A 153 6.39 -16.55 17.16
N ASN A 154 6.54 -15.64 18.12
CA ASN A 154 6.60 -16.00 19.53
C ASN A 154 5.20 -16.35 20.05
N THR A 155 5.17 -17.22 21.07
CA THR A 155 3.95 -17.49 21.84
C THR A 155 3.93 -16.57 23.04
N HIS A 156 2.83 -15.85 23.24
CA HIS A 156 2.70 -14.83 24.27
C HIS A 156 2.07 -15.39 25.55
N ALA A 157 2.32 -14.72 26.68
CA ALA A 157 1.73 -15.08 27.96
C ALA A 157 0.18 -15.04 27.86
N GLY A 158 -0.49 -16.08 28.35
CA GLY A 158 -1.93 -16.23 28.19
C GLY A 158 -2.36 -16.87 26.86
N HIS A 159 -1.49 -17.65 26.21
CA HIS A 159 -1.86 -18.46 25.07
C HIS A 159 -3.13 -19.28 25.36
N LEU A 160 -4.10 -19.16 24.47
CA LEU A 160 -5.37 -19.87 24.56
C LEU A 160 -5.14 -21.35 24.23
N GLY A 161 -5.92 -22.25 24.83
CA GLY A 161 -6.02 -23.62 24.33
C GLY A 161 -6.55 -23.61 22.90
N ASP A 162 -6.28 -24.65 22.11
CA ASP A 162 -6.66 -24.67 20.68
C ASP A 162 -8.15 -24.36 20.44
N ALA A 163 -9.05 -24.90 21.28
CA ALA A 163 -10.48 -24.64 21.19
C ALA A 163 -10.84 -23.16 21.44
N ASP A 164 -10.22 -22.54 22.45
CA ASP A 164 -10.46 -21.13 22.79
C ASP A 164 -9.87 -20.20 21.72
N ALA A 165 -8.72 -20.56 21.15
CA ALA A 165 -8.12 -19.83 20.03
C ALA A 165 -9.02 -19.88 18.78
N ASP A 166 -9.57 -21.06 18.46
CA ASP A 166 -10.50 -21.23 17.36
C ASP A 166 -11.80 -20.43 17.58
N MET A 167 -12.34 -20.43 18.80
CA MET A 167 -13.50 -19.61 19.15
C MET A 167 -13.23 -18.10 19.02
N ALA A 168 -12.08 -17.63 19.51
CA ALA A 168 -11.68 -16.23 19.37
C ALA A 168 -11.53 -15.84 17.89
N ALA A 169 -10.89 -16.69 17.08
CA ALA A 169 -10.76 -16.46 15.65
C ALA A 169 -12.11 -16.38 14.95
N ASP A 170 -13.05 -17.28 15.25
CA ASP A 170 -14.40 -17.26 14.68
C ASP A 170 -15.21 -16.03 15.13
N ALA A 171 -15.06 -15.57 16.36
CA ALA A 171 -15.68 -14.33 16.84
C ALA A 171 -15.18 -13.11 16.08
N ILE A 172 -13.86 -13.01 15.85
CA ILE A 172 -13.25 -11.92 15.07
C ILE A 172 -13.70 -11.97 13.60
N VAL A 173 -13.75 -13.17 13.00
CA VAL A 173 -14.27 -13.36 11.64
C VAL A 173 -15.72 -12.86 11.54
N HIS A 174 -16.55 -13.17 12.53
CA HIS A 174 -17.94 -12.71 12.59
C HIS A 174 -18.04 -11.18 12.73
N LEU A 175 -17.25 -10.57 13.61
CA LEU A 175 -17.19 -9.11 13.74
C LEU A 175 -16.80 -8.46 12.41
N PHE A 176 -15.76 -8.97 11.74
CA PHE A 176 -15.32 -8.44 10.45
C PHE A 176 -16.44 -8.51 9.41
N ASP A 177 -17.06 -9.68 9.26
CA ASP A 177 -18.13 -9.94 8.30
C ASP A 177 -19.34 -9.01 8.50
N THR A 178 -19.73 -8.79 9.76
CA THR A 178 -20.95 -8.05 10.10
C THR A 178 -20.77 -6.52 10.18
N SER A 179 -19.55 -6.03 10.41
CA SER A 179 -19.28 -4.61 10.67
C SER A 179 -18.47 -3.91 9.59
N LEU A 180 -17.45 -4.58 9.02
CA LEU A 180 -16.44 -3.96 8.17
C LEU A 180 -16.44 -4.46 6.74
N ARG A 181 -16.74 -5.74 6.51
CA ARG A 181 -16.57 -6.35 5.19
C ARG A 181 -17.40 -5.63 4.13
N TYR A 182 -16.76 -5.31 3.02
CA TYR A 182 -17.44 -4.89 1.82
C TYR A 182 -17.89 -6.10 1.01
N VAL A 183 -19.18 -6.18 0.70
CA VAL A 183 -19.77 -7.25 -0.13
C VAL A 183 -19.93 -6.74 -1.55
N GLY A 184 -19.10 -7.23 -2.46
CA GLY A 184 -19.16 -6.90 -3.89
C GLY A 184 -20.00 -7.88 -4.72
N LYS A 185 -20.26 -7.54 -5.99
CA LYS A 185 -21.04 -8.38 -6.94
C LYS A 185 -20.45 -9.78 -7.15
N HIS A 186 -19.12 -9.89 -7.11
CA HIS A 186 -18.39 -11.13 -7.35
C HIS A 186 -17.74 -11.67 -6.07
N ASP A 187 -18.33 -11.39 -4.91
CA ASP A 187 -17.84 -11.82 -3.61
C ASP A 187 -17.72 -13.36 -3.51
N LYS A 188 -16.56 -13.82 -3.04
CA LYS A 188 -16.14 -15.20 -2.84
C LYS A 188 -15.85 -15.49 -1.36
N TRP A 189 -16.35 -14.66 -0.45
CA TRP A 189 -16.19 -14.86 1.00
C TRP A 189 -16.66 -16.26 1.41
N LEU A 190 -17.85 -16.67 0.98
CA LEU A 190 -18.40 -18.01 1.25
C LEU A 190 -17.84 -19.13 0.35
N ARG A 191 -16.90 -18.81 -0.55
CA ARG A 191 -16.25 -19.77 -1.48
C ARG A 191 -14.76 -19.95 -1.12
N GLY A 192 -14.46 -20.03 0.17
CA GLY A 192 -13.11 -20.22 0.72
C GLY A 192 -12.45 -18.93 1.22
N GLY A 193 -12.91 -17.75 0.82
CA GLY A 193 -12.35 -16.47 1.30
C GLY A 193 -12.41 -16.28 2.82
N ARG A 194 -13.52 -16.71 3.43
CA ARG A 194 -13.70 -16.75 4.90
C ARG A 194 -12.65 -17.62 5.57
N ASP A 195 -12.31 -18.77 4.97
CA ASP A 195 -11.35 -19.71 5.54
C ASP A 195 -9.93 -19.15 5.46
N VAL A 196 -9.57 -18.46 4.37
CA VAL A 196 -8.30 -17.73 4.25
C VAL A 196 -8.19 -16.65 5.33
N PHE A 197 -9.23 -15.83 5.52
CA PHE A 197 -9.26 -14.81 6.56
C PHE A 197 -9.13 -15.44 7.96
N ARG A 198 -9.93 -16.48 8.23
CA ARG A 198 -9.92 -17.20 9.51
C ARG A 198 -8.54 -17.78 9.78
N GLN A 199 -7.87 -18.37 8.79
CA GLN A 199 -6.53 -18.93 8.96
C GLN A 199 -5.51 -17.86 9.35
N GLN A 200 -5.57 -16.68 8.72
CA GLN A 200 -4.69 -15.55 9.06
C GLN A 200 -4.95 -15.08 10.50
N VAL A 201 -6.21 -14.86 10.90
CA VAL A 201 -6.56 -14.48 12.28
C VAL A 201 -6.14 -15.57 13.27
N ARG A 202 -6.41 -16.84 12.96
CA ARG A 202 -6.08 -17.98 13.82
C ARG A 202 -4.59 -18.02 14.14
N SER A 203 -3.73 -17.69 13.16
CA SER A 203 -2.27 -17.64 13.32
C SER A 203 -1.78 -16.71 14.42
N PHE A 204 -2.59 -15.71 14.82
CA PHE A 204 -2.34 -14.85 15.97
C PHE A 204 -2.97 -15.42 17.24
N THR A 205 -4.26 -15.77 17.18
CA THR A 205 -5.02 -16.24 18.35
C THR A 205 -4.44 -17.51 18.96
N SER A 206 -3.93 -18.45 18.15
CA SER A 206 -3.31 -19.69 18.62
C SER A 206 -1.97 -19.45 19.36
N ARG A 207 -1.40 -18.25 19.23
CA ARG A 207 -0.18 -17.82 19.93
C ARG A 207 -0.47 -16.83 21.06
N GLY A 208 -1.74 -16.52 21.33
CA GLY A 208 -2.11 -15.42 22.24
C GLY A 208 -1.61 -14.05 21.77
N ALA A 209 -1.26 -13.92 20.48
CA ALA A 209 -0.71 -12.68 19.92
C ALA A 209 -1.84 -11.70 19.57
N ARG A 210 -1.54 -10.41 19.63
CA ARG A 210 -2.44 -9.37 19.11
C ARG A 210 -2.65 -9.58 17.61
N VAL A 211 -3.90 -9.52 17.14
CA VAL A 211 -4.19 -9.63 15.70
C VAL A 211 -3.73 -8.36 15.00
N GLU A 212 -2.88 -8.48 13.98
CA GLU A 212 -2.41 -7.31 13.23
C GLU A 212 -3.05 -7.24 11.83
N PHE A 213 -3.62 -6.07 11.52
CA PHE A 213 -4.18 -5.70 10.23
C PHE A 213 -3.28 -4.68 9.54
N CYS A 214 -3.21 -4.72 8.22
CA CYS A 214 -2.60 -3.65 7.42
C CYS A 214 -3.58 -3.13 6.38
N LEU A 215 -3.61 -1.81 6.19
CA LEU A 215 -4.53 -1.12 5.31
C LEU A 215 -3.83 0.01 4.54
N PRO A 216 -3.47 -0.23 3.28
CA PRO A 216 -3.16 0.82 2.31
C PRO A 216 -4.34 1.80 2.15
N ALA A 217 -4.23 3.01 2.71
CA ALA A 217 -5.32 3.99 2.72
C ALA A 217 -4.87 5.38 3.19
N PHE A 218 -5.75 6.36 3.03
CA PHE A 218 -5.58 7.75 3.48
C PHE A 218 -4.31 8.41 2.90
N PRO A 219 -4.22 8.54 1.55
CA PRO A 219 -3.08 9.19 0.91
C PRO A 219 -3.06 10.69 1.19
N CYS A 220 -4.12 11.36 0.77
CA CYS A 220 -4.41 12.79 0.88
C CYS A 220 -5.80 13.03 0.28
N LYS A 221 -6.40 14.20 0.51
CA LYS A 221 -7.62 14.63 -0.21
C LYS A 221 -7.38 14.74 -1.71
N SER A 222 -8.39 14.40 -2.51
CA SER A 222 -8.39 14.61 -3.97
C SER A 222 -7.97 16.02 -4.33
N SER A 223 -7.20 16.18 -5.42
CA SER A 223 -6.88 17.51 -5.95
C SER A 223 -8.07 18.22 -6.61
N SER A 224 -9.21 17.53 -6.76
CA SER A 224 -10.41 18.08 -7.39
C SER A 224 -11.33 18.75 -6.36
N THR A 225 -11.55 20.06 -6.52
CA THR A 225 -12.49 20.84 -5.70
C THR A 225 -13.95 20.48 -5.97
N GLU A 226 -14.21 19.71 -7.02
CA GLU A 226 -15.52 19.13 -7.32
C GLU A 226 -15.78 17.87 -6.50
N LYS A 227 -14.74 17.24 -5.91
CA LYS A 227 -14.86 16.01 -5.14
C LYS A 227 -14.86 16.25 -3.64
N VAL A 228 -14.01 17.16 -3.16
CA VAL A 228 -13.77 17.39 -1.74
C VAL A 228 -14.03 18.85 -1.34
N LEU A 229 -14.31 19.08 -0.04
CA LEU A 229 -14.56 20.43 0.48
C LEU A 229 -13.28 21.24 0.70
N SER A 230 -12.17 20.56 1.03
CA SER A 230 -10.86 21.17 1.29
C SER A 230 -9.75 20.13 1.17
N GLN A 231 -8.49 20.55 1.38
CA GLN A 231 -7.32 19.66 1.40
C GLN A 231 -7.11 18.94 2.75
N SER A 232 -7.71 19.44 3.83
CA SER A 232 -7.60 18.87 5.17
C SER A 232 -8.54 17.67 5.38
N PRO A 233 -8.19 16.70 6.25
CA PRO A 233 -9.12 15.71 6.76
C PRO A 233 -10.39 16.36 7.30
N ASP A 234 -11.54 15.81 6.96
CA ASP A 234 -12.85 16.35 7.32
C ASP A 234 -13.71 15.28 8.02
N ARG A 235 -15.02 15.50 8.08
CA ARG A 235 -15.94 14.57 8.73
C ARG A 235 -15.91 13.17 8.11
N GLY A 236 -15.50 13.04 6.86
CA GLY A 236 -15.33 11.74 6.24
C GLY A 236 -14.24 10.92 6.92
N GLU A 237 -13.05 11.50 7.11
CA GLU A 237 -11.94 10.86 7.81
C GLU A 237 -12.31 10.57 9.27
N TYR A 238 -12.98 11.50 9.94
CA TYR A 238 -13.43 11.31 11.32
C TYR A 238 -14.34 10.09 11.47
N VAL A 239 -15.35 9.97 10.60
CA VAL A 239 -16.28 8.83 10.62
C VAL A 239 -15.55 7.53 10.29
N ALA A 240 -14.67 7.54 9.29
CA ALA A 240 -13.88 6.36 8.91
C ALA A 240 -13.00 5.86 10.06
N LEU A 241 -12.20 6.74 10.67
CA LEU A 241 -11.33 6.40 11.79
C LEU A 241 -12.13 5.96 13.02
N SER A 242 -13.25 6.62 13.31
CA SER A 242 -14.13 6.23 14.42
C SER A 242 -14.70 4.83 14.24
N ASN A 243 -15.12 4.47 13.02
CA ASN A 243 -15.64 3.15 12.73
C ASN A 243 -14.55 2.06 12.83
N LEU A 244 -13.34 2.35 12.33
CA LEU A 244 -12.18 1.45 12.46
C LEU A 244 -11.76 1.25 13.93
N GLN A 245 -11.71 2.32 14.72
CA GLN A 245 -11.42 2.25 16.16
C GLN A 245 -12.44 1.40 16.92
N ARG A 246 -13.74 1.56 16.61
CA ARG A 246 -14.81 0.76 17.23
C ARG A 246 -14.68 -0.72 16.89
N PHE A 247 -14.44 -1.07 15.62
CA PHE A 247 -14.20 -2.47 15.25
C PHE A 247 -13.04 -3.08 16.06
N LEU A 248 -11.94 -2.35 16.23
CA LEU A 248 -10.79 -2.84 16.99
C LEU A 248 -11.11 -2.96 18.49
N GLN A 249 -11.95 -2.09 19.03
CA GLN A 249 -12.48 -2.20 20.38
C GLN A 249 -13.39 -3.43 20.54
N ASP A 250 -14.29 -3.68 19.59
CA ASP A 250 -15.16 -4.86 19.60
C ASP A 250 -14.33 -6.17 19.56
N VAL A 251 -13.20 -6.16 18.83
CA VAL A 251 -12.24 -7.28 18.83
C VAL A 251 -11.59 -7.47 20.21
N GLU A 252 -11.20 -6.39 20.90
CA GLU A 252 -10.66 -6.47 22.27
C GLU A 252 -11.65 -7.07 23.26
N ASP A 253 -12.93 -6.78 23.10
CA ASP A 253 -13.99 -7.26 23.99
C ASP A 253 -14.21 -8.78 23.87
N VAL A 254 -13.94 -9.37 22.70
CA VAL A 254 -14.05 -10.82 22.47
C VAL A 254 -12.71 -11.56 22.53
N TYR A 255 -11.58 -10.85 22.47
CA TYR A 255 -10.24 -11.41 22.47
C TYR A 255 -9.27 -10.48 23.21
N GLY A 256 -8.86 -10.89 24.42
CA GLY A 256 -8.10 -10.04 25.36
C GLY A 256 -6.83 -9.37 24.81
N PRO A 257 -5.97 -10.06 24.03
CA PRO A 257 -4.82 -9.42 23.38
C PRO A 257 -5.20 -8.34 22.35
N GLY A 258 -6.44 -8.36 21.86
CA GLY A 258 -7.00 -7.36 20.98
C GLY A 258 -6.46 -7.39 19.56
N ALA A 259 -6.60 -6.25 18.87
CA ALA A 259 -6.15 -6.08 17.50
C ALA A 259 -5.48 -4.72 17.27
N LYS A 260 -4.52 -4.66 16.33
CA LYS A 260 -3.89 -3.44 15.84
C LYS A 260 -4.17 -3.27 14.36
N LEU A 261 -4.48 -2.04 13.94
CA LEU A 261 -4.53 -1.67 12.53
C LEU A 261 -3.37 -0.73 12.20
N TRP A 262 -2.55 -1.14 11.23
CA TRP A 262 -1.56 -0.29 10.60
C TRP A 262 -2.16 0.33 9.33
N ILE A 263 -2.48 1.62 9.39
CA ILE A 263 -2.80 2.41 8.20
C ILE A 263 -1.48 2.76 7.53
N ILE A 264 -1.29 2.25 6.33
CA ILE A 264 -0.08 2.47 5.54
C ILE A 264 -0.44 3.47 4.43
N SER A 265 -0.05 4.72 4.61
CA SER A 265 -0.35 5.80 3.66
C SER A 265 0.41 5.58 2.36
N ASP A 266 -0.34 5.60 1.27
CA ASP A 266 0.13 5.55 -0.11
C ASP A 266 0.24 6.94 -0.73
N GLY A 267 0.14 8.02 0.07
CA GLY A 267 0.24 9.40 -0.42
C GLY A 267 1.55 9.68 -1.17
N HIS A 268 2.69 9.40 -0.53
CA HIS A 268 4.02 9.57 -1.16
C HIS A 268 4.29 8.60 -2.32
N VAL A 269 3.53 7.51 -2.40
CA VAL A 269 3.58 6.59 -3.54
C VAL A 269 3.02 7.28 -4.79
N PHE A 270 1.91 8.02 -4.65
CA PHE A 270 1.13 8.50 -5.80
C PHE A 270 1.07 10.01 -5.98
N SER A 271 1.58 10.82 -5.06
CA SER A 271 1.46 12.29 -5.06
C SER A 271 1.78 12.94 -6.41
N ASP A 272 2.86 12.50 -7.07
CA ASP A 272 3.27 12.95 -8.41
C ASP A 272 2.41 12.43 -9.57
N CYS A 273 1.69 11.32 -9.37
CA CYS A 273 0.68 10.84 -10.31
C CYS A 273 -0.64 11.60 -10.19
N ILE A 274 -1.04 11.96 -8.96
CA ILE A 274 -2.36 12.57 -8.70
C ILE A 274 -2.33 14.10 -8.66
N GLY A 275 -1.16 14.71 -8.88
CA GLY A 275 -1.07 16.16 -8.98
C GLY A 275 -1.09 16.87 -7.62
N VAL A 276 -0.69 16.19 -6.55
CA VAL A 276 -0.64 16.72 -5.19
C VAL A 276 0.83 16.88 -4.77
N ASP A 277 1.16 18.03 -4.18
CA ASP A 277 2.52 18.30 -3.70
C ASP A 277 2.83 17.47 -2.45
N ASP A 278 4.07 17.00 -2.30
CA ASP A 278 4.45 16.13 -1.18
C ASP A 278 4.19 16.81 0.19
N GLY A 279 4.43 18.12 0.30
CA GLY A 279 4.13 18.84 1.55
C GLY A 279 2.64 18.87 1.93
N VAL A 280 1.73 18.73 0.95
CA VAL A 280 0.28 18.60 1.22
C VAL A 280 -0.04 17.21 1.75
N VAL A 281 0.67 16.17 1.27
CA VAL A 281 0.57 14.81 1.79
C VAL A 281 1.04 14.75 3.24
N ASP A 282 2.19 15.36 3.54
CA ASP A 282 2.74 15.44 4.89
C ASP A 282 1.74 16.11 5.85
N GLN A 283 1.23 17.29 5.48
CA GLN A 283 0.26 18.02 6.29
C GLN A 283 -1.03 17.22 6.53
N TYR A 284 -1.58 16.58 5.48
CA TYR A 284 -2.76 15.72 5.62
C TYR A 284 -2.48 14.57 6.61
N GLY A 285 -1.30 13.95 6.53
CA GLY A 285 -0.87 12.89 7.44
C GLY A 285 -0.79 13.34 8.89
N GLU A 286 -0.21 14.51 9.16
CA GLU A 286 -0.13 15.08 10.52
C GLU A 286 -1.52 15.37 11.10
N GLU A 287 -2.40 16.01 10.33
CA GLU A 287 -3.77 16.32 10.72
C GLU A 287 -4.60 15.05 10.99
N LEU A 288 -4.41 14.01 10.16
CA LEU A 288 -5.08 12.73 10.31
C LEU A 288 -4.62 11.97 11.57
N GLN A 289 -3.32 12.00 11.88
CA GLN A 289 -2.78 11.41 13.11
C GLN A 289 -3.31 12.11 14.36
N ALA A 290 -3.38 13.45 14.34
CA ALA A 290 -3.96 14.23 15.43
C ALA A 290 -5.46 13.92 15.64
N MET A 291 -6.22 13.78 14.53
CA MET A 291 -7.61 13.37 14.56
C MET A 291 -7.78 11.97 15.18
N ASN A 292 -6.96 11.00 14.76
CA ASN A 292 -6.97 9.66 15.35
C ASN A 292 -6.62 9.67 16.85
N GLY A 293 -5.64 10.48 17.27
CA GLY A 293 -5.28 10.63 18.68
C GLY A 293 -6.46 11.14 19.52
N THR A 294 -7.21 12.11 18.99
CA THR A 294 -8.42 12.64 19.64
C THR A 294 -9.51 11.57 19.77
N ILE A 295 -9.76 10.80 18.70
CA ILE A 295 -10.73 9.69 18.71
C ILE A 295 -10.30 8.60 19.70
N ALA A 296 -9.02 8.21 19.68
CA ALA A 296 -8.46 7.18 20.55
C ALA A 296 -8.59 7.59 22.02
N HIS A 297 -8.29 8.84 22.37
CA HIS A 297 -8.46 9.37 23.73
C HIS A 297 -9.90 9.21 24.24
N ARG A 298 -10.90 9.52 23.39
CA ARG A 298 -12.32 9.32 23.75
C ARG A 298 -12.70 7.86 23.95
N LEU A 299 -12.00 6.94 23.30
CA LEU A 299 -12.22 5.49 23.37
C LEU A 299 -11.24 4.81 24.34
N GLY A 300 -10.78 5.52 25.37
CA GLY A 300 -9.95 4.98 26.45
C GLY A 300 -8.44 5.02 26.20
N GLY A 301 -7.97 5.71 25.17
CA GLY A 301 -6.54 5.99 24.94
C GLY A 301 -5.68 4.80 24.52
N LYS A 302 -6.28 3.68 24.09
CA LYS A 302 -5.53 2.50 23.64
C LYS A 302 -4.91 2.70 22.26
N ASP A 303 -3.71 2.16 22.06
CA ASP A 303 -2.96 2.17 20.79
C ASP A 303 -3.56 1.14 19.80
N ARG A 304 -4.71 1.45 19.21
CA ARG A 304 -5.42 0.58 18.24
C ARG A 304 -5.03 0.82 16.79
N ILE A 305 -4.87 2.08 16.39
CA ILE A 305 -4.51 2.47 15.02
C ILE A 305 -3.14 3.13 15.04
N GLY A 306 -2.21 2.57 14.27
CA GLY A 306 -0.91 3.18 13.98
C GLY A 306 -0.81 3.60 12.52
N PHE A 307 0.04 4.59 12.24
CA PHE A 307 0.29 5.10 10.90
C PHE A 307 1.71 4.77 10.45
N ARG A 308 1.84 4.48 9.16
CA ARG A 308 3.12 4.33 8.46
C ARG A 308 3.03 4.99 7.08
N SER A 309 4.07 5.68 6.69
CA SER A 309 4.28 6.26 5.37
C SER A 309 5.36 5.49 4.62
N LEU A 310 5.45 5.68 3.30
CA LEU A 310 6.50 5.05 2.50
C LEU A 310 7.92 5.34 3.03
N PRO A 311 8.27 6.58 3.43
CA PRO A 311 9.59 6.83 4.03
C PRO A 311 9.83 6.13 5.37
N GLU A 312 8.79 5.93 6.19
CA GLU A 312 8.91 5.19 7.46
C GLU A 312 9.04 3.68 7.23
N LEU A 313 8.39 3.13 6.20
CA LEU A 313 8.59 1.72 5.80
C LEU A 313 10.03 1.44 5.39
N PHE A 314 10.69 2.41 4.77
CA PHE A 314 12.07 2.30 4.32
C PHE A 314 13.10 2.75 5.36
N ASP A 315 12.69 3.16 6.56
CA ASP A 315 13.59 3.74 7.58
C ASP A 315 14.53 4.80 6.96
N TYR A 316 13.93 5.77 6.26
CA TYR A 316 14.68 6.75 5.46
C TYR A 316 15.80 7.43 6.25
N ASP A 317 15.55 7.79 7.51
CA ASP A 317 16.54 8.46 8.35
C ASP A 317 17.75 7.54 8.64
N GLY A 318 17.50 6.24 8.83
CA GLY A 318 18.54 5.20 8.92
C GLY A 318 19.33 5.06 7.62
N LEU A 319 18.66 5.05 6.45
CA LEU A 319 19.32 4.99 5.14
C LEU A 319 20.25 6.18 4.87
N VAL A 320 19.81 7.39 5.27
CA VAL A 320 20.63 8.60 5.13
C VAL A 320 21.86 8.55 6.01
N GLY A 321 21.72 8.08 7.26
CA GLY A 321 22.82 7.94 8.20
C GLY A 321 23.87 6.89 7.80
N ALA A 322 23.48 5.85 7.06
CA ALA A 322 24.35 4.73 6.68
C ALA A 322 25.23 4.99 5.43
N SER A 323 25.10 6.14 4.76
CA SER A 323 25.79 6.43 3.49
C SER A 323 25.50 5.42 2.35
N GLU A 324 24.36 4.73 2.41
CA GLU A 324 23.88 3.77 1.39
C GLU A 324 23.12 4.46 0.24
N LEU A 325 22.80 5.75 0.42
CA LEU A 325 22.21 6.65 -0.58
C LEU A 325 22.89 6.63 -1.97
N PRO A 326 24.24 6.61 -2.12
CA PRO A 326 24.90 6.68 -3.42
C PRO A 326 24.51 5.53 -4.36
N LEU A 327 24.20 4.35 -3.81
CA LEU A 327 23.88 3.16 -4.60
C LEU A 327 22.58 3.33 -5.39
N VAL A 328 21.52 3.84 -4.75
CA VAL A 328 20.21 4.02 -5.39
C VAL A 328 20.13 5.37 -6.14
N THR A 329 20.79 6.40 -5.61
CA THR A 329 20.77 7.74 -6.22
C THR A 329 21.51 7.79 -7.57
N GLY A 330 22.46 6.88 -7.80
CA GLY A 330 23.17 6.73 -9.07
C GLY A 330 22.31 6.23 -10.25
N TYR A 331 21.13 5.66 -9.98
CA TYR A 331 20.18 5.26 -11.01
C TYR A 331 19.23 6.42 -11.36
N PRO A 332 18.92 6.67 -12.65
CA PRO A 332 17.88 7.65 -12.99
C PRO A 332 16.51 7.20 -12.45
N PRO A 333 15.47 8.04 -12.43
CA PRO A 333 14.10 7.56 -12.30
C PRO A 333 13.74 6.61 -13.46
N LEU A 334 13.02 5.51 -13.20
CA LEU A 334 12.59 4.57 -14.24
C LEU A 334 11.76 5.26 -15.33
N LYS A 335 10.93 6.23 -14.93
CA LYS A 335 10.10 7.01 -15.83
C LYS A 335 10.12 8.50 -15.47
N PRO A 336 9.97 9.39 -16.48
CA PRO A 336 9.80 10.81 -16.22
C PRO A 336 8.47 11.07 -15.51
N ARG A 337 8.45 12.10 -14.66
CA ARG A 337 7.22 12.55 -14.02
C ARG A 337 6.19 13.01 -15.07
N LEU A 338 4.97 12.54 -14.91
CA LEU A 338 3.86 12.85 -15.82
C LEU A 338 3.18 14.18 -15.48
N ILE A 339 3.24 14.61 -14.22
CA ILE A 339 2.70 15.86 -13.70
C ILE A 339 3.82 16.66 -13.02
N GLY A 340 3.81 17.98 -13.20
CA GLY A 340 4.81 18.90 -12.65
C GLY A 340 4.62 19.24 -11.17
N THR A 341 4.20 18.29 -10.34
CA THR A 341 4.05 18.48 -8.88
C THR A 341 5.36 18.84 -8.22
N LYS A 342 5.28 19.54 -7.09
CA LYS A 342 6.45 19.79 -6.24
C LYS A 342 6.70 18.55 -5.40
N THR A 343 7.91 18.03 -5.50
CA THR A 343 8.32 16.83 -4.78
C THR A 343 9.53 17.04 -3.91
N THR A 344 9.66 16.25 -2.85
CA THR A 344 10.81 16.28 -1.95
C THR A 344 11.84 15.22 -2.35
N ALA A 345 13.12 15.46 -2.04
CA ALA A 345 14.18 14.47 -2.28
C ALA A 345 13.92 13.15 -1.53
N LYS A 346 13.34 13.24 -0.33
CA LYS A 346 12.93 12.09 0.49
C LYS A 346 11.89 11.23 -0.23
N ALA A 347 10.79 11.83 -0.68
CA ALA A 347 9.73 11.11 -1.37
C ALA A 347 10.20 10.54 -2.72
N GLU A 348 10.96 11.31 -3.50
CA GLU A 348 11.51 10.84 -4.79
C GLU A 348 12.44 9.64 -4.64
N LEU A 349 13.31 9.65 -3.62
CA LEU A 349 14.16 8.49 -3.33
C LEU A 349 13.31 7.27 -2.96
N CYS A 350 12.30 7.46 -2.11
CA CYS A 350 11.42 6.36 -1.71
C CYS A 350 10.65 5.78 -2.91
N ARG A 351 10.14 6.62 -3.82
CA ARG A 351 9.51 6.15 -5.06
C ARG A 351 10.50 5.36 -5.92
N ARG A 352 11.75 5.80 -6.01
CA ARG A 352 12.81 5.08 -6.75
C ARG A 352 13.13 3.71 -6.12
N ILE A 353 13.27 3.64 -4.80
CA ILE A 353 13.47 2.38 -4.07
C ILE A 353 12.30 1.43 -4.32
N LEU A 354 11.07 1.93 -4.21
CA LEU A 354 9.85 1.15 -4.48
C LEU A 354 9.85 0.56 -5.89
N ASP A 355 10.12 1.40 -6.87
CA ASP A 355 10.13 1.03 -8.28
C ASP A 355 11.23 0.01 -8.61
N MET A 356 12.45 0.20 -8.08
CA MET A 356 13.57 -0.71 -8.32
C MET A 356 13.39 -2.07 -7.65
N GLY A 357 12.89 -2.10 -6.41
CA GLY A 357 12.83 -3.32 -5.61
C GLY A 357 11.56 -4.16 -5.80
N PHE A 358 10.44 -3.51 -6.14
CA PHE A 358 9.12 -4.13 -5.98
C PHE A 358 8.24 -4.04 -7.22
N ARG A 359 8.60 -3.24 -8.23
CA ARG A 359 7.85 -3.21 -9.48
C ARG A 359 7.93 -4.58 -10.17
N PRO A 360 6.81 -5.07 -10.73
CA PRO A 360 6.84 -6.22 -11.63
C PRO A 360 7.75 -5.94 -12.82
N GLY A 361 8.49 -6.95 -13.29
CA GLY A 361 9.39 -6.80 -14.44
C GLY A 361 8.67 -6.42 -15.73
N ASP A 362 9.38 -5.79 -16.64
CA ASP A 362 8.86 -5.33 -17.94
C ASP A 362 8.79 -6.45 -19.01
N ALA A 363 8.47 -7.69 -18.60
CA ALA A 363 8.48 -8.84 -19.50
C ALA A 363 7.47 -8.68 -20.66
N GLU A 364 6.34 -8.01 -20.42
CA GLU A 364 5.37 -7.62 -21.43
C GLU A 364 4.91 -6.16 -21.24
N PRO A 365 4.69 -5.39 -22.33
CA PRO A 365 4.10 -4.06 -22.24
C PRO A 365 2.72 -4.09 -21.56
N MET A 366 2.45 -3.12 -20.69
CA MET A 366 1.17 -3.00 -19.98
C MET A 366 -0.03 -2.92 -20.94
N GLU A 367 0.17 -2.33 -22.12
CA GLU A 367 -0.83 -2.24 -23.17
C GLU A 367 -1.29 -3.62 -23.67
N ASP A 368 -0.35 -4.55 -23.83
CA ASP A 368 -0.63 -5.90 -24.32
C ASP A 368 -1.37 -6.72 -23.25
N LEU A 369 -0.97 -6.55 -21.98
CA LEU A 369 -1.66 -7.15 -20.84
C LEU A 369 -3.10 -6.64 -20.74
N ILE A 370 -3.29 -5.31 -20.83
CA ILE A 370 -4.61 -4.67 -20.81
C ILE A 370 -5.49 -5.17 -21.98
N ALA A 371 -4.91 -5.39 -23.16
CA ALA A 371 -5.67 -5.84 -24.32
C ALA A 371 -6.16 -7.30 -24.19
N ARG A 372 -5.41 -8.15 -23.49
CA ARG A 372 -5.71 -9.59 -23.35
C ARG A 372 -6.60 -9.92 -22.15
N ASP A 373 -6.53 -9.16 -21.06
CA ASP A 373 -7.28 -9.40 -19.83
C ASP A 373 -8.47 -8.43 -19.68
N PRO A 374 -9.72 -8.91 -19.81
CA PRO A 374 -10.92 -8.08 -19.64
C PRO A 374 -11.03 -7.43 -18.24
N ALA A 375 -10.56 -8.09 -17.19
CA ALA A 375 -10.59 -7.55 -15.83
C ALA A 375 -9.58 -6.40 -15.69
N LEU A 376 -8.36 -6.58 -16.21
CA LEU A 376 -7.34 -5.54 -16.25
C LEU A 376 -7.76 -4.34 -17.11
N LEU A 377 -8.46 -4.58 -18.22
CA LEU A 377 -9.04 -3.52 -19.06
C LEU A 377 -10.10 -2.70 -18.31
N ALA A 378 -10.98 -3.37 -17.56
CA ALA A 378 -11.97 -2.69 -16.73
C ALA A 378 -11.30 -1.85 -15.64
N LEU A 379 -10.25 -2.40 -15.01
CA LEU A 379 -9.43 -1.68 -14.02
C LEU A 379 -8.81 -0.42 -14.62
N TYR A 380 -8.11 -0.54 -15.75
CA TYR A 380 -7.51 0.59 -16.46
C TYR A 380 -8.52 1.67 -16.84
N ARG A 381 -9.68 1.28 -17.38
CA ARG A 381 -10.75 2.23 -17.73
C ARG A 381 -11.26 2.99 -16.51
N GLY A 382 -11.42 2.29 -15.38
CA GLY A 382 -11.82 2.91 -14.11
C GLY A 382 -10.79 3.92 -13.62
N PHE A 383 -9.50 3.57 -13.58
CA PHE A 383 -8.42 4.49 -13.21
C PHE A 383 -8.34 5.69 -14.15
N SER A 384 -8.48 5.48 -15.46
CA SER A 384 -8.45 6.58 -16.45
C SER A 384 -9.62 7.56 -16.26
N LYS A 385 -10.84 7.07 -16.03
CA LYS A 385 -12.01 7.91 -15.72
C LYS A 385 -11.81 8.67 -14.42
N PHE A 386 -11.35 7.98 -13.39
CA PHE A 386 -11.05 8.57 -12.08
C PHE A 386 -10.01 9.70 -12.19
N MET A 387 -8.90 9.47 -12.89
CA MET A 387 -7.86 10.48 -13.08
C MET A 387 -8.31 11.65 -13.95
N LEU A 388 -9.22 11.42 -14.90
CA LEU A 388 -9.78 12.51 -15.69
C LEU A 388 -10.57 13.50 -14.81
N GLU A 389 -11.30 13.00 -13.81
CA GLU A 389 -12.03 13.82 -12.85
C GLU A 389 -11.09 14.56 -11.89
N ASP A 390 -10.08 13.86 -11.34
CA ASP A 390 -9.14 14.44 -10.37
C ASP A 390 -8.26 15.54 -10.98
N LEU A 391 -7.86 15.36 -12.24
CA LEU A 391 -6.98 16.27 -12.95
C LEU A 391 -7.73 17.41 -13.68
N ALA A 392 -9.07 17.40 -13.70
CA ALA A 392 -9.84 18.41 -14.42
C ALA A 392 -9.65 19.83 -13.86
N THR A 393 -9.64 19.97 -12.54
CA THR A 393 -9.49 21.26 -11.85
C THR A 393 -8.12 21.42 -11.19
N ASN A 394 -7.22 20.45 -11.35
CA ASN A 394 -5.92 20.45 -10.71
C ASN A 394 -5.02 21.61 -11.20
N GLN A 395 -4.27 22.23 -10.29
CA GLN A 395 -3.45 23.41 -10.58
C GLN A 395 -2.43 23.21 -11.71
N TYR A 396 -1.93 21.98 -11.90
CA TYR A 396 -0.93 21.62 -12.89
C TYR A 396 -1.50 21.23 -14.25
N THR A 397 -2.79 20.91 -14.33
CA THR A 397 -3.40 20.36 -15.56
C THR A 397 -4.63 21.12 -16.03
N ARG A 398 -5.17 22.07 -15.25
CA ARG A 398 -6.34 22.91 -15.61
C ARG A 398 -6.17 23.72 -16.90
N HIS A 399 -4.93 23.93 -17.35
CA HIS A 399 -4.63 24.65 -18.59
C HIS A 399 -4.71 23.75 -19.84
N LEU A 400 -4.80 22.43 -19.67
CA LEU A 400 -4.86 21.48 -20.78
C LEU A 400 -6.26 21.43 -21.40
N SER A 401 -6.33 21.21 -22.71
CA SER A 401 -7.60 20.93 -23.38
C SER A 401 -8.16 19.56 -22.95
N ARG A 402 -9.46 19.33 -23.17
CA ARG A 402 -10.11 18.06 -22.80
C ARG A 402 -9.45 16.84 -23.45
N SER A 403 -8.97 16.94 -24.69
CA SER A 403 -8.28 15.84 -25.38
C SER A 403 -6.88 15.59 -24.80
N GLN A 404 -6.13 16.66 -24.51
CA GLN A 404 -4.82 16.57 -23.85
C GLN A 404 -4.95 15.97 -22.44
N LEU A 405 -5.95 16.41 -21.67
CA LEU A 405 -6.22 15.91 -20.33
C LEU A 405 -6.59 14.41 -20.35
N ARG A 406 -7.44 13.98 -21.30
CA ARG A 406 -7.78 12.56 -21.45
C ARG A 406 -6.57 11.69 -21.77
N LYS A 407 -5.66 12.17 -22.64
CA LYS A 407 -4.39 11.50 -22.92
C LYS A 407 -3.52 11.43 -21.65
N LYS A 408 -3.38 12.55 -20.94
CA LYS A 408 -2.58 12.63 -19.70
C LYS A 408 -3.13 11.69 -18.61
N ALA A 409 -4.43 11.71 -18.36
CA ALA A 409 -5.09 10.82 -17.41
C ALA A 409 -4.90 9.33 -17.74
N SER A 410 -4.85 8.99 -19.03
CA SER A 410 -4.57 7.63 -19.50
C SER A 410 -3.12 7.20 -19.24
N GLU A 411 -2.16 8.10 -19.46
CA GLU A 411 -0.73 7.85 -19.13
C GLU A 411 -0.54 7.66 -17.63
N VAL A 412 -1.15 8.54 -16.83
CA VAL A 412 -1.11 8.50 -15.36
C VAL A 412 -1.75 7.23 -14.82
N ALA A 413 -2.90 6.81 -15.37
CA ALA A 413 -3.58 5.59 -14.94
C ALA A 413 -2.69 4.34 -15.05
N LYS A 414 -1.93 4.21 -16.14
CA LYS A 414 -0.99 3.08 -16.32
C LYS A 414 0.11 3.11 -15.26
N GLU A 415 0.65 4.28 -14.98
CA GLU A 415 1.69 4.44 -13.96
C GLU A 415 1.18 4.11 -12.56
N MET A 416 -0.01 4.60 -12.21
CA MET A 416 -0.67 4.27 -10.95
C MET A 416 -0.91 2.77 -10.78
N MET A 417 -1.34 2.07 -11.84
CA MET A 417 -1.53 0.62 -11.79
C MET A 417 -0.21 -0.12 -11.49
N GLN A 418 0.87 0.24 -12.19
CA GLN A 418 2.18 -0.39 -11.98
C GLN A 418 2.71 -0.10 -10.57
N ARG A 419 2.57 1.14 -10.09
CA ARG A 419 3.05 1.54 -8.78
C ARG A 419 2.20 1.00 -7.62
N ASN A 420 0.89 0.84 -7.82
CA ASN A 420 0.02 0.14 -6.87
C ASN A 420 0.41 -1.34 -6.75
N GLN A 421 0.77 -2.00 -7.86
CA GLN A 421 1.30 -3.36 -7.79
C GLN A 421 2.64 -3.40 -7.06
N ALA A 422 3.57 -2.47 -7.35
CA ALA A 422 4.84 -2.38 -6.64
C ALA A 422 4.65 -2.17 -5.12
N TYR A 423 3.71 -1.32 -4.74
CA TYR A 423 3.38 -1.06 -3.34
C TYR A 423 2.71 -2.27 -2.67
N SER A 424 1.82 -2.97 -3.38
CA SER A 424 1.23 -4.23 -2.92
C SER A 424 2.30 -5.29 -2.65
N ASN A 425 3.28 -5.40 -3.53
CA ASN A 425 4.43 -6.31 -3.43
C ASN A 425 5.32 -5.98 -2.21
N LEU A 426 5.64 -4.68 -2.01
CA LEU A 426 6.37 -4.21 -0.83
C LEU A 426 5.67 -4.60 0.47
N VAL A 427 4.38 -4.28 0.59
CA VAL A 427 3.61 -4.56 1.80
C VAL A 427 3.45 -6.07 2.02
N GLU A 428 3.43 -6.88 0.96
CA GLU A 428 3.42 -8.35 1.09
C GLU A 428 4.69 -8.89 1.73
N MET A 429 5.85 -8.41 1.27
CA MET A 429 7.14 -8.84 1.82
C MET A 429 7.37 -8.33 3.25
N MET A 430 6.96 -7.10 3.56
CA MET A 430 7.18 -6.50 4.89
C MET A 430 6.17 -6.97 5.96
N PHE A 431 4.94 -7.31 5.56
CA PHE A 431 3.86 -7.66 6.49
C PHE A 431 3.22 -9.02 6.15
N PRO A 432 4.00 -10.12 6.10
CA PRO A 432 3.57 -11.39 5.53
C PRO A 432 2.42 -12.08 6.30
N HIS A 433 2.23 -11.76 7.58
CA HIS A 433 1.19 -12.36 8.42
C HIS A 433 0.02 -11.43 8.72
N HIS A 434 0.15 -10.13 8.42
CA HIS A 434 -0.93 -9.19 8.72
C HIS A 434 -2.14 -9.50 7.85
N VAL A 435 -3.33 -9.38 8.43
CA VAL A 435 -4.58 -9.47 7.67
C VAL A 435 -4.69 -8.25 6.77
N ARG A 436 -4.63 -8.45 5.44
CA ARG A 436 -4.57 -7.35 4.47
C ARG A 436 -5.96 -6.83 4.14
N LEU A 437 -6.28 -5.66 4.66
CA LEU A 437 -7.51 -4.94 4.35
C LEU A 437 -7.32 -4.05 3.12
N SER A 438 -8.41 -3.69 2.44
CA SER A 438 -8.37 -2.89 1.22
C SER A 438 -9.58 -1.98 1.07
N ILE A 439 -9.34 -0.81 0.48
CA ILE A 439 -10.36 0.18 0.12
C ILE A 439 -10.91 -0.02 -1.30
N HIS A 440 -10.36 -0.98 -2.05
CA HIS A 440 -10.86 -1.38 -3.36
C HIS A 440 -11.82 -2.56 -3.23
N ALA A 441 -12.77 -2.64 -4.17
CA ALA A 441 -13.67 -3.77 -4.27
C ALA A 441 -12.90 -5.02 -4.73
N HIS A 442 -12.54 -5.90 -3.78
CA HIS A 442 -12.03 -7.24 -4.07
C HIS A 442 -13.15 -8.27 -4.03
N ASP A 443 -12.90 -9.43 -4.63
CA ASP A 443 -13.79 -10.59 -4.52
C ASP A 443 -13.69 -11.27 -3.15
N ASN A 444 -12.86 -10.79 -2.23
CA ASN A 444 -12.68 -11.35 -0.89
C ASN A 444 -12.28 -12.83 -0.86
N ALA A 445 -11.62 -13.35 -1.92
CA ALA A 445 -11.01 -14.68 -1.91
C ALA A 445 -9.69 -14.75 -1.13
N GLY A 446 -9.17 -13.60 -0.69
CA GLY A 446 -7.82 -13.45 -0.17
C GLY A 446 -6.79 -13.21 -1.28
N PRO A 447 -5.58 -12.71 -0.93
CA PRO A 447 -5.14 -12.35 0.41
C PRO A 447 -5.64 -10.97 0.88
N LYS A 448 -6.34 -10.21 0.02
CA LYS A 448 -6.86 -8.87 0.32
C LYS A 448 -8.37 -8.88 0.53
N PHE A 449 -8.83 -8.20 1.58
CA PHE A 449 -10.25 -8.15 1.97
C PHE A 449 -10.77 -6.71 1.94
N GLY A 450 -11.80 -6.47 1.13
CA GLY A 450 -12.42 -5.15 0.95
C GLY A 450 -13.20 -4.72 2.20
N ILE A 451 -13.11 -3.44 2.57
CA ILE A 451 -13.79 -2.89 3.75
C ILE A 451 -14.63 -1.63 3.48
N LYS A 452 -15.75 -1.50 4.20
CA LYS A 452 -16.61 -0.31 4.28
C LYS A 452 -16.16 0.58 5.46
N MET A 453 -15.12 1.36 5.25
CA MET A 453 -14.55 2.19 6.33
C MET A 453 -15.54 3.20 6.91
N LEU A 454 -16.41 3.79 6.08
CA LEU A 454 -17.42 4.76 6.52
C LEU A 454 -18.54 4.15 7.38
N GLY A 455 -18.62 2.82 7.45
CA GLY A 455 -19.66 2.11 8.17
C GLY A 455 -20.98 2.00 7.41
N LYS A 456 -21.82 1.06 7.85
CA LYS A 456 -23.11 0.72 7.21
C LYS A 456 -24.18 1.82 7.26
N HIS A 457 -23.98 2.84 8.09
CA HIS A 457 -24.93 3.94 8.32
C HIS A 457 -24.67 5.16 7.44
N VAL A 458 -23.58 5.15 6.66
CA VAL A 458 -23.28 6.20 5.69
C VAL A 458 -23.82 5.79 4.33
N ILE A 459 -24.70 6.62 3.77
CA ILE A 459 -25.41 6.34 2.52
C ILE A 459 -24.76 7.10 1.37
N PRO A 460 -24.18 6.42 0.36
CA PRO A 460 -23.67 7.09 -0.83
C PRO A 460 -24.82 7.62 -1.71
N THR A 461 -24.65 8.83 -2.23
CA THR A 461 -25.60 9.46 -3.16
C THR A 461 -24.85 10.34 -4.16
N ASP A 462 -25.36 10.46 -5.39
CA ASP A 462 -24.89 11.41 -6.41
C ASP A 462 -25.79 12.65 -6.54
N VAL A 463 -27.02 12.58 -5.99
CA VAL A 463 -28.02 13.65 -5.99
C VAL A 463 -28.38 14.09 -4.59
N ILE A 464 -28.74 15.37 -4.47
CA ILE A 464 -29.25 15.98 -3.24
C ILE A 464 -30.48 16.83 -3.60
N PRO A 465 -31.66 16.60 -2.97
CA PRO A 465 -31.94 15.57 -1.96
C PRO A 465 -31.82 14.13 -2.50
N PRO A 466 -31.41 13.17 -1.65
CA PRO A 466 -31.35 11.78 -2.05
C PRO A 466 -32.77 11.26 -2.30
N THR A 467 -32.97 10.61 -3.45
CA THR A 467 -34.26 10.12 -3.97
C THR A 467 -34.78 8.87 -3.25
N GLY A 468 -34.05 8.35 -2.27
CA GLY A 468 -34.42 7.16 -1.49
C GLY A 468 -33.95 5.84 -2.13
N GLU A 469 -33.53 5.85 -3.39
CA GLU A 469 -32.81 4.74 -4.00
C GLU A 469 -31.33 4.82 -3.61
N ALA A 470 -30.82 3.79 -2.94
CA ALA A 470 -29.39 3.69 -2.69
C ALA A 470 -28.69 3.60 -4.04
N LEU A 471 -27.77 4.53 -4.31
CA LEU A 471 -27.02 4.50 -5.55
C LEU A 471 -26.27 3.18 -5.63
N ASP A 472 -26.33 2.50 -6.78
CA ASP A 472 -25.28 1.56 -7.17
C ASP A 472 -24.05 2.40 -7.52
N CYS A 473 -23.48 3.09 -6.52
CA CYS A 473 -22.33 3.98 -6.65
C CYS A 473 -21.05 3.24 -7.05
N CYS A 474 -21.15 1.92 -7.17
CA CYS A 474 -20.09 1.02 -7.54
C CYS A 474 -19.94 1.00 -9.07
N ASP A 475 -19.48 2.12 -9.63
CA ASP A 475 -18.55 2.01 -10.75
C ASP A 475 -17.49 1.00 -10.30
N HIS A 476 -17.33 -0.11 -11.03
CA HIS A 476 -16.67 -1.38 -10.68
C HIS A 476 -15.28 -1.36 -9.96
N LEU A 477 -14.76 -0.21 -9.50
CA LEU A 477 -13.45 0.01 -8.91
C LEU A 477 -13.41 0.47 -7.44
N HIS A 478 -14.36 1.30 -6.96
CA HIS A 478 -14.16 2.03 -5.69
C HIS A 478 -15.32 1.95 -4.70
N ILE A 479 -14.98 1.54 -3.48
CA ILE A 479 -15.78 1.78 -2.29
C ILE A 479 -15.70 3.29 -1.99
N PRO A 480 -16.79 3.98 -1.62
CA PRO A 480 -16.73 5.39 -1.24
C PRO A 480 -15.68 5.62 -0.16
N THR A 481 -14.71 6.48 -0.48
CA THR A 481 -13.57 6.81 0.38
C THR A 481 -13.67 8.27 0.82
N PRO A 482 -13.26 8.59 2.06
CA PRO A 482 -13.44 9.93 2.62
C PRO A 482 -12.60 10.99 1.90
N TRP A 483 -11.47 10.62 1.31
CA TRP A 483 -10.61 11.55 0.59
C TRP A 483 -11.07 11.90 -0.83
N HIS A 484 -12.17 11.29 -1.31
CA HIS A 484 -12.76 11.57 -2.63
C HIS A 484 -14.19 12.14 -2.56
N ASN A 485 -14.70 12.35 -1.35
CA ASN A 485 -16.08 12.74 -1.09
C ASN A 485 -16.14 13.73 0.08
N CYS A 486 -17.34 14.21 0.36
CA CYS A 486 -17.69 14.99 1.53
C CYS A 486 -18.89 14.36 2.25
N MET A 487 -19.01 14.66 3.54
CA MET A 487 -20.13 14.22 4.36
C MET A 487 -21.26 15.25 4.34
N VAL A 488 -22.49 14.72 4.31
CA VAL A 488 -23.72 15.51 4.32
C VAL A 488 -24.64 15.02 5.42
N GLU A 489 -25.14 15.96 6.21
CA GLU A 489 -26.17 15.76 7.22
C GLU A 489 -27.45 16.48 6.78
N ILE A 490 -28.60 15.84 6.95
CA ILE A 490 -29.91 16.40 6.58
C ILE A 490 -30.80 16.39 7.81
N ASP A 491 -31.28 17.56 8.22
CA ASP A 491 -32.17 17.70 9.36
C ASP A 491 -33.40 16.80 9.25
N GLY A 492 -33.75 16.14 10.36
CA GLY A 492 -34.87 15.21 10.44
C GLY A 492 -34.67 13.87 9.71
N ARG A 493 -33.52 13.61 9.08
CA ARG A 493 -33.18 12.27 8.54
C ARG A 493 -32.17 11.56 9.44
N LEU A 494 -32.41 10.27 9.68
CA LEU A 494 -31.48 9.43 10.41
C LEU A 494 -30.35 8.97 9.48
N GLY A 495 -29.11 9.32 9.79
CA GLY A 495 -27.91 8.87 9.09
C GLY A 495 -27.09 10.00 8.45
N LEU A 496 -25.93 9.63 7.93
CA LEU A 496 -25.05 10.52 7.18
C LEU A 496 -25.03 10.10 5.71
N TYR A 497 -24.87 11.07 4.82
CA TYR A 497 -24.71 10.83 3.40
C TYR A 497 -23.29 11.14 2.96
N THR A 498 -22.78 10.42 1.96
CA THR A 498 -21.49 10.71 1.34
C THR A 498 -21.69 11.00 -0.14
N THR A 499 -21.09 12.08 -0.63
CA THR A 499 -21.22 12.51 -2.03
C THR A 499 -20.04 13.40 -2.45
N LYS A 500 -19.95 13.73 -3.73
CA LYS A 500 -18.95 14.67 -4.25
C LYS A 500 -19.34 16.10 -3.87
N ALA A 501 -18.34 16.95 -3.63
CA ALA A 501 -18.55 18.36 -3.28
C ALA A 501 -19.37 19.14 -4.35
N SER A 502 -19.26 18.76 -5.63
CA SER A 502 -20.03 19.35 -6.72
C SER A 502 -21.55 19.21 -6.57
N ALA A 503 -22.02 18.16 -5.90
CA ALA A 503 -23.45 17.94 -5.65
C ALA A 503 -24.00 18.86 -4.55
N VAL A 504 -23.17 19.34 -3.63
CA VAL A 504 -23.58 20.21 -2.51
C VAL A 504 -23.38 21.69 -2.78
N TRP A 505 -22.38 22.06 -3.60
CA TRP A 505 -22.03 23.47 -3.81
C TRP A 505 -23.17 24.36 -4.32
N PRO A 506 -24.05 23.92 -5.24
CA PRO A 506 -25.19 24.72 -5.65
C PRO A 506 -26.09 25.12 -4.47
N ALA A 507 -26.40 24.17 -3.59
CA ALA A 507 -27.24 24.40 -2.41
C ALA A 507 -26.56 25.26 -1.34
N VAL A 508 -25.25 25.10 -1.16
CA VAL A 508 -24.47 25.97 -0.26
C VAL A 508 -24.45 27.41 -0.77
N ARG A 509 -24.36 27.62 -2.10
CA ARG A 509 -24.36 28.96 -2.70
C ARG A 509 -25.74 29.63 -2.72
N SER A 510 -26.82 28.86 -2.84
CA SER A 510 -28.20 29.36 -2.76
C SER A 510 -28.66 29.64 -1.32
N GLY A 511 -27.96 29.09 -0.32
CA GLY A 511 -28.30 29.21 1.09
C GLY A 511 -29.21 28.10 1.62
N ASP A 512 -29.52 27.08 0.80
CA ASP A 512 -30.32 25.92 1.20
C ASP A 512 -29.52 24.93 2.06
N ALA A 513 -28.19 25.01 2.00
CA ALA A 513 -27.28 24.25 2.84
C ALA A 513 -26.22 25.14 3.48
N THR A 514 -25.70 24.70 4.63
CA THR A 514 -24.60 25.36 5.34
C THR A 514 -23.36 24.48 5.26
N TRP A 515 -22.25 25.05 4.82
CA TRP A 515 -20.94 24.41 5.01
C TRP A 515 -20.49 24.66 6.45
N VAL A 516 -20.56 23.61 7.27
CA VAL A 516 -20.10 23.64 8.65
C VAL A 516 -18.60 23.43 8.64
N THR A 517 -17.84 24.46 9.05
CA THR A 517 -16.39 24.44 9.08
C THR A 517 -15.87 24.20 10.50
N GLY A 518 -14.84 23.37 10.60
CA GLY A 518 -14.17 23.09 11.87
C GLY A 518 -14.97 22.20 12.82
N GLY A 519 -14.66 22.30 14.11
CA GLY A 519 -15.19 21.43 15.15
C GLY A 519 -14.44 20.11 15.29
N GLU A 520 -14.70 19.41 16.38
CA GLU A 520 -13.98 18.18 16.74
C GLU A 520 -14.17 17.01 15.75
N CYS A 521 -15.22 17.06 14.94
CA CYS A 521 -15.56 16.01 13.98
C CYS A 521 -15.23 16.38 12.54
N GLY A 522 -14.52 17.50 12.30
CA GLY A 522 -14.20 17.99 10.96
C GLY A 522 -15.38 18.58 10.20
N SER A 523 -15.05 19.24 9.08
CA SER A 523 -16.01 19.98 8.25
C SER A 523 -16.98 19.05 7.51
N TYR A 524 -18.20 19.51 7.26
CA TYR A 524 -19.24 18.79 6.52
C TYR A 524 -20.33 19.75 6.01
N VAL A 525 -21.27 19.26 5.21
CA VAL A 525 -22.41 20.06 4.73
C VAL A 525 -23.68 19.69 5.48
N TYR A 526 -24.42 20.68 5.95
CA TYR A 526 -25.68 20.52 6.67
C TYR A 526 -26.84 21.12 5.87
N PHE A 527 -27.90 20.34 5.64
CA PHE A 527 -29.15 20.81 5.06
C PHE A 527 -30.20 21.00 6.15
N LYS A 528 -30.76 22.21 6.24
CA LYS A 528 -31.94 22.47 7.06
C LYS A 528 -33.14 21.88 6.33
N LYS A 529 -34.00 21.16 7.06
CA LYS A 529 -35.18 20.40 6.60
C LYS A 529 -35.63 20.78 5.18
N MET A 530 -35.34 19.93 4.20
CA MET A 530 -35.87 20.13 2.85
C MET A 530 -37.37 19.86 2.90
N GLU A 531 -38.20 20.88 2.70
CA GLU A 531 -39.63 20.68 2.50
C GLU A 531 -39.81 19.68 1.36
N SER A 532 -40.49 18.58 1.66
CA SER A 532 -40.91 17.63 0.64
C SER A 532 -41.79 18.39 -0.34
N VAL A 533 -41.30 18.63 -1.56
CA VAL A 533 -42.19 18.96 -2.67
C VAL A 533 -43.07 17.72 -2.85
N ALA A 534 -44.32 17.87 -2.44
CA ALA A 534 -45.34 16.83 -2.38
C ALA A 534 -45.73 16.30 -3.76
#